data_AF-A0A0V8GCZ7-F1
#
_entry.id   AF-A0A0V8GCZ7-F1
#
_cell.length_a   1.000
_cell.length_b   1.000
_cell.length_c   1.000
_cell.angle_alpha   90.00
_cell.angle_beta   90.00
_cell.angle_gamma   90.00
#
_symmetry.space_group_name_H-M   'P 1'
#
loop_
_entity.id
_entity.type
_entity.pdbx_description
1 polymer ?
#
loop_
_entity_poly.entity_id
_entity_poly.type
_entity_poly.pdbx_seq_one_letter_code
_entity_poly.pdbx_strand_id
1 'polypeptide(L)'
;MAKKDAKHHIMTFTFKEEATSYQVFSELKKYHARGQVDFEQVAVIKRNENGAFSFEDAVDLSGSNRAVKGSLIGMAVGILGGPFGILLGSMTGMLIGGSKDMKENQEIQETFKRTLGVIPPGQTGIIAIGEEFEPSVLDGLVAQHDGTLERTDEQLES
;
A
#
# COMPACT_ATOMS: atom_id res chain seq x y z
N MET A 1 -1.12 -20.44 -19.92
CA MET A 1 -1.88 -20.23 -18.67
C MET A 1 -2.31 -18.78 -18.69
N ALA A 2 -3.62 -18.50 -18.68
CA ALA A 2 -4.12 -17.13 -18.70
C ALA A 2 -3.69 -16.42 -17.41
N LYS A 3 -2.94 -15.31 -17.53
CA LYS A 3 -2.81 -14.35 -16.43
C LYS A 3 -4.22 -13.86 -16.15
N LYS A 4 -4.72 -14.14 -14.95
CA LYS A 4 -6.07 -13.72 -14.53
C LYS A 4 -5.93 -12.27 -14.11
N ASP A 5 -6.69 -11.38 -14.72
CA ASP A 5 -6.82 -9.99 -14.28
C ASP A 5 -7.18 -10.00 -12.79
N ALA A 6 -6.22 -9.68 -11.93
CA ALA A 6 -6.41 -9.67 -10.50
C ALA A 6 -6.90 -8.28 -10.11
N LYS A 7 -8.19 -8.17 -9.82
CA LYS A 7 -8.72 -7.01 -9.11
C LYS A 7 -8.16 -7.05 -7.70
N HIS A 8 -7.41 -6.02 -7.33
CA HIS A 8 -6.88 -5.87 -5.99
C HIS A 8 -7.77 -4.89 -5.24
N HIS A 9 -8.34 -5.34 -4.12
CA HIS A 9 -9.05 -4.46 -3.22
C HIS A 9 -8.03 -3.78 -2.30
N ILE A 10 -7.96 -2.45 -2.39
CA ILE A 10 -6.99 -1.64 -1.67
C ILE A 10 -7.71 -0.77 -0.66
N MET A 11 -7.24 -0.83 0.57
CA MET A 11 -7.74 -0.07 1.71
C MET A 11 -6.66 0.88 2.18
N THR A 12 -6.95 2.18 2.15
CA THR A 12 -6.05 3.23 2.62
C THR A 12 -6.59 3.82 3.92
N PHE A 13 -5.80 3.71 4.98
CA PHE A 13 -6.13 4.22 6.30
C PHE A 13 -5.31 5.48 6.57
N THR A 14 -5.94 6.55 7.03
CA THR A 14 -5.23 7.77 7.44
C THR A 14 -5.65 8.21 8.84
N PHE A 15 -4.67 8.71 9.60
CA PHE A 15 -4.83 9.13 10.97
C PHE A 15 -4.09 10.45 11.18
N LYS A 16 -4.58 11.26 12.12
CA LYS A 16 -3.98 12.55 12.44
C LYS A 16 -2.58 12.41 13.06
N GLU A 17 -2.38 11.38 13.87
CA GLU A 17 -1.11 11.12 14.55
C GLU A 17 -0.35 9.96 13.88
N GLU A 18 0.92 10.17 13.58
CA GLU A 18 1.79 9.16 12.96
C GLU A 18 1.86 7.87 13.80
N ALA A 19 1.90 7.99 15.13
CA ALA A 19 1.94 6.84 16.03
C ALA A 19 0.71 5.93 15.90
N THR A 20 -0.47 6.51 15.62
CA THR A 20 -1.71 5.76 15.42
C THR A 20 -1.63 4.86 14.20
N SER A 21 -0.99 5.30 13.12
CA SER A 21 -0.78 4.48 11.92
C SER A 21 0.03 3.22 12.24
N TYR A 22 1.07 3.30 13.09
CA TYR A 22 1.82 2.11 13.52
C TYR A 22 1.04 1.20 14.48
N GLN A 23 0.22 1.78 15.35
CA GLN A 23 -0.66 1.03 16.24
C GLN A 23 -1.67 0.22 15.42
N VAL A 24 -2.41 0.89 14.53
CA VAL A 24 -3.40 0.27 13.65
C VAL A 24 -2.74 -0.75 12.73
N PHE A 25 -1.56 -0.46 12.17
CA PHE A 25 -0.79 -1.45 11.38
C PHE A 25 -0.54 -2.74 12.16
N SER A 26 -0.20 -2.63 13.44
CA SER A 26 -0.02 -3.79 14.32
C SER A 26 -1.32 -4.52 14.63
N GLU A 27 -2.45 -3.81 14.67
CA GLU A 27 -3.78 -4.41 14.84
C GLU A 27 -4.25 -5.14 13.59
N LEU A 28 -4.06 -4.56 12.40
CA LEU A 28 -4.40 -5.20 11.13
C LEU A 28 -3.68 -6.54 10.95
N LYS A 29 -2.40 -6.64 11.35
CA LYS A 29 -1.66 -7.92 11.39
C LYS A 29 -2.35 -8.95 12.31
N LYS A 30 -2.88 -8.52 13.46
CA LYS A 30 -3.60 -9.41 14.39
C LYS A 30 -4.97 -9.80 13.82
N TYR A 31 -5.66 -8.88 13.14
CA TYR A 31 -6.97 -9.13 12.53
C TYR A 31 -6.83 -10.19 11.43
N HIS A 32 -5.80 -10.07 10.58
CA HIS A 32 -5.45 -11.10 9.60
C HIS A 32 -5.16 -12.44 10.28
N ALA A 33 -4.29 -12.46 11.30
CA ALA A 33 -3.94 -13.69 12.03
C ALA A 33 -5.14 -14.37 12.71
N ARG A 34 -6.22 -13.62 13.00
CA ARG A 34 -7.48 -14.12 13.58
C ARG A 34 -8.52 -14.47 12.52
N GLY A 35 -8.23 -14.27 11.22
CA GLY A 35 -9.16 -14.49 10.12
C GLY A 35 -10.30 -13.48 10.04
N GLN A 36 -10.14 -12.29 10.63
CA GLN A 36 -11.14 -11.22 10.56
C GLN A 36 -11.06 -10.45 9.23
N VAL A 37 -9.92 -10.51 8.57
CA VAL A 37 -9.59 -9.95 7.24
C VAL A 37 -8.60 -10.90 6.56
N ASP A 38 -8.49 -10.86 5.23
CA ASP A 38 -7.52 -11.64 4.46
C ASP A 38 -6.65 -10.70 3.61
N PHE A 39 -5.73 -10.02 4.29
CA PHE A 39 -4.75 -9.18 3.63
C PHE A 39 -3.59 -9.99 3.07
N GLU A 40 -3.24 -9.72 1.83
CA GLU A 40 -2.04 -10.22 1.19
C GLU A 40 -0.83 -9.41 1.63
N GLN A 41 -0.97 -8.08 1.70
CA GLN A 41 0.13 -7.16 2.01
C GLN A 41 -0.39 -5.97 2.80
N VAL A 42 0.42 -5.47 3.72
CA VAL A 42 0.13 -4.24 4.46
C VAL A 42 1.42 -3.42 4.60
N ALA A 43 1.35 -2.11 4.41
CA ALA A 43 2.49 -1.21 4.60
C ALA A 43 2.11 0.12 5.26
N VAL A 44 3.04 0.65 6.06
CA VAL A 44 3.01 2.02 6.59
C VAL A 44 3.74 2.92 5.61
N ILE A 45 3.09 4.02 5.24
CA ILE A 45 3.59 4.93 4.21
C ILE A 45 3.51 6.35 4.72
N LYS A 46 4.64 7.05 4.69
CA LYS A 46 4.75 8.47 5.02
C LYS A 46 4.74 9.29 3.75
N ARG A 47 3.87 10.29 3.68
CA ARG A 47 3.95 11.33 2.63
C ARG A 47 4.60 12.57 3.23
N ASN A 48 5.78 12.89 2.74
CA ASN A 48 6.51 14.09 3.13
C ASN A 48 5.77 15.36 2.64
N GLU A 49 6.08 16.51 3.25
CA GLU A 49 5.48 17.80 2.86
C GLU A 49 5.76 18.18 1.40
N ASN A 50 6.90 17.73 0.86
CA ASN A 50 7.25 17.90 -0.56
C ASN A 50 6.48 16.95 -1.51
N GLY A 51 5.58 16.13 -0.98
CA GLY A 51 4.76 15.18 -1.73
C GLY A 51 5.44 13.85 -2.05
N ALA A 52 6.70 13.63 -1.63
CA ALA A 52 7.37 12.34 -1.77
C ALA A 52 6.83 11.32 -0.76
N PHE A 53 6.72 10.06 -1.18
CA PHE A 53 6.32 8.96 -0.31
C PHE A 53 7.53 8.16 0.16
N SER A 54 7.48 7.65 1.39
CA SER A 54 8.45 6.76 1.98
C SER A 54 7.72 5.56 2.58
N PHE A 55 8.17 4.35 2.28
CA PHE A 55 7.64 3.12 2.86
C PHE A 55 8.42 2.83 4.13
N GLU A 56 7.76 2.97 5.28
CA GLU A 56 8.42 2.91 6.59
C GLU A 56 8.45 1.49 7.16
N ASP A 57 7.38 0.72 6.93
CA ASP A 57 7.28 -0.69 7.32
C ASP A 57 6.35 -1.40 6.34
N ALA A 58 6.61 -2.68 6.07
CA ALA A 58 5.82 -3.50 5.17
C ALA A 58 5.86 -4.96 5.61
N VAL A 59 4.72 -5.62 5.50
CA VAL A 59 4.60 -7.05 5.76
C VAL A 59 3.91 -7.73 4.58
N ASP A 60 4.52 -8.82 4.12
CA ASP A 60 3.87 -9.78 3.24
C ASP A 60 3.18 -10.83 4.11
N LEU A 61 1.86 -10.84 4.03
CA LEU A 61 0.97 -11.75 4.76
C LEU A 61 0.47 -12.89 3.86
N SER A 62 0.78 -12.84 2.56
CA SER A 62 0.60 -13.98 1.68
C SER A 62 1.46 -15.13 2.23
N GLY A 63 0.82 -16.24 2.58
CA GLY A 63 1.48 -17.35 3.29
C GLY A 63 2.77 -17.82 2.59
N SER A 64 3.61 -18.59 3.30
CA SER A 64 4.97 -19.01 2.86
C SER A 64 5.08 -19.66 1.47
N ASN A 65 3.96 -20.11 0.89
CA ASN A 65 3.89 -20.73 -0.44
C ASN A 65 3.30 -19.81 -1.54
N ARG A 66 2.95 -18.57 -1.18
CA ARG A 66 2.31 -17.56 -2.02
C ARG A 66 3.00 -16.21 -1.95
N ALA A 67 4.26 -16.11 -1.49
CA ALA A 67 5.05 -14.89 -1.65
C ALA A 67 4.87 -14.40 -3.09
N VAL A 68 4.10 -13.33 -3.27
CA VAL A 68 3.73 -12.87 -4.61
C VAL A 68 5.01 -12.26 -5.15
N LYS A 69 5.76 -13.04 -5.92
CA LYS A 69 6.86 -12.51 -6.73
C LYS A 69 6.25 -11.49 -7.67
N GLY A 70 6.35 -10.20 -7.34
CA GLY A 70 5.66 -9.10 -8.02
C GLY A 70 4.56 -8.41 -7.21
N SER A 71 4.49 -8.64 -5.90
CA SER A 71 3.67 -7.90 -4.93
C SER A 71 3.77 -6.38 -5.19
N LEU A 72 2.65 -5.65 -5.22
CA LEU A 72 2.64 -4.21 -5.45
C LEU A 72 3.56 -3.47 -4.47
N ILE A 73 3.42 -3.76 -3.18
CA ILE A 73 4.26 -3.15 -2.14
C ILE A 73 5.71 -3.59 -2.34
N GLY A 74 5.97 -4.85 -2.64
CA GLY A 74 7.31 -5.38 -2.91
C GLY A 74 7.94 -4.82 -4.19
N MET A 75 7.14 -4.45 -5.19
CA MET A 75 7.57 -3.76 -6.40
C MET A 75 7.86 -2.29 -6.09
N ALA A 76 7.01 -1.61 -5.31
CA ALA A 76 7.28 -0.27 -4.84
C ALA A 76 8.57 -0.22 -4.00
N VAL A 77 8.72 -1.12 -3.01
CA VAL A 77 9.95 -1.25 -2.21
C VAL A 77 11.14 -1.68 -3.06
N GLY A 78 10.94 -2.61 -4.00
CA GLY A 78 11.99 -3.24 -4.81
C GLY A 78 12.54 -2.37 -5.94
N ILE A 79 11.68 -1.64 -6.67
CA ILE A 79 12.11 -0.64 -7.67
C ILE A 79 12.91 0.48 -7.02
N LEU A 80 12.68 0.72 -5.72
CA LEU A 80 13.32 1.78 -4.94
C LEU A 80 14.57 1.30 -4.14
N GLY A 81 14.99 0.04 -4.30
CA GLY A 81 16.38 -0.38 -4.15
C GLY A 81 16.92 -0.72 -2.75
N GLY A 82 16.08 -1.00 -1.75
CA GLY A 82 16.55 -1.38 -0.41
C GLY A 82 15.59 -1.00 0.71
N PRO A 83 15.93 -1.22 1.99
CA PRO A 83 15.02 -1.08 3.13
C PRO A 83 14.45 0.33 3.38
N PHE A 84 14.74 1.31 2.52
CA PHE A 84 14.30 2.72 2.66
C PHE A 84 14.01 3.37 1.29
N GLY A 85 13.13 2.77 0.48
CA GLY A 85 12.79 3.27 -0.85
C GLY A 85 11.86 4.50 -0.83
N ILE A 86 12.36 5.68 -1.22
CA ILE A 86 11.57 6.92 -1.36
C ILE A 86 10.99 7.02 -2.78
N LEU A 87 9.66 7.05 -2.91
CA LEU A 87 8.95 7.37 -4.15
C LEU A 87 8.85 8.90 -4.28
N LEU A 88 9.76 9.49 -5.06
CA LEU A 88 9.79 10.93 -5.30
C LEU A 88 8.55 11.37 -6.08
N GLY A 89 7.62 12.05 -5.40
CA GLY A 89 6.31 12.45 -5.90
C GLY A 89 6.32 13.55 -6.97
N SER A 90 7.48 14.17 -7.24
CA SER A 90 7.64 15.23 -8.23
C SER A 90 8.53 14.79 -9.39
N MET A 91 7.95 14.69 -10.58
CA MET A 91 8.62 14.46 -11.86
C MET A 91 9.73 15.49 -12.13
N THR A 92 10.98 15.30 -11.69
CA THR A 92 12.10 16.12 -12.21
C THR A 92 13.45 15.43 -12.38
N GLY A 93 13.69 14.15 -12.03
CA GLY A 93 15.09 13.71 -12.11
C GLY A 93 15.51 12.26 -11.96
N MET A 94 14.64 11.25 -11.89
CA MET A 94 15.13 9.87 -11.69
C MET A 94 14.53 8.87 -12.67
N LEU A 95 14.82 9.07 -13.96
CA LEU A 95 14.97 7.98 -14.90
C LEU A 95 16.46 7.61 -14.93
N ILE A 96 16.95 6.91 -13.90
CA ILE A 96 18.25 6.24 -14.00
C ILE A 96 18.01 4.73 -14.07
N GLY A 97 18.12 4.22 -15.29
CA GLY A 97 18.65 2.87 -15.56
C GLY A 97 17.64 1.72 -15.54
N GLY A 98 17.06 1.41 -16.70
CA GLY A 98 16.37 0.14 -16.92
C GLY A 98 15.41 0.21 -18.10
N SER A 99 15.92 0.05 -19.31
CA SER A 99 15.15 0.03 -20.56
C SER A 99 14.36 -1.28 -20.70
N LYS A 100 13.40 -1.50 -19.80
CA LYS A 100 12.39 -2.54 -19.96
C LYS A 100 11.03 -1.93 -19.61
N ASP A 101 10.28 -1.68 -20.67
CA ASP A 101 8.86 -1.34 -20.71
C ASP A 101 8.43 -0.08 -19.95
N MET A 102 8.71 1.08 -20.57
CA MET A 102 8.28 2.41 -20.09
C MET A 102 6.76 2.57 -19.93
N LYS A 103 5.95 1.82 -20.68
CA LYS A 103 4.48 1.94 -20.67
C LYS A 103 3.87 1.27 -19.43
N GLU A 104 4.32 0.06 -19.12
CA GLU A 104 3.88 -0.70 -17.94
C GLU A 104 4.26 0.02 -16.64
N ASN A 105 5.46 0.60 -16.59
CA ASN A 105 5.89 1.43 -15.46
C ASN A 105 5.01 2.68 -15.26
N GLN A 106 4.50 3.31 -16.33
CA GLN A 106 3.66 4.51 -16.22
C GLN A 106 2.29 4.20 -15.60
N GLU A 107 1.66 3.10 -16.00
CA GLU A 107 0.36 2.69 -15.49
C GLU A 107 0.42 2.30 -14.00
N ILE A 108 1.46 1.58 -13.61
CA ILE A 108 1.72 1.23 -12.21
C ILE A 108 1.96 2.51 -11.39
N GLN A 109 2.75 3.46 -11.89
CA GLN A 109 2.98 4.75 -11.23
C GLN A 109 1.69 5.56 -11.06
N GLU A 110 0.81 5.58 -12.06
CA GLU A 110 -0.46 6.31 -11.97
C GLU A 110 -1.41 5.67 -10.96
N THR A 111 -1.49 4.34 -10.95
CA THR A 111 -2.28 3.59 -9.96
C THR A 111 -1.75 3.87 -8.56
N PHE A 112 -0.43 3.75 -8.34
CA PHE A 112 0.17 4.10 -7.06
C PHE A 112 -0.09 5.55 -6.65
N LYS A 113 0.04 6.52 -7.56
CA LYS A 113 -0.23 7.92 -7.25
C LYS A 113 -1.69 8.16 -6.88
N ARG A 114 -2.62 7.46 -7.54
CA ARG A 114 -4.05 7.53 -7.23
C ARG A 114 -4.32 6.95 -5.85
N THR A 115 -3.86 5.74 -5.57
CA THR A 115 -4.07 5.04 -4.30
C THR A 115 -3.37 5.75 -3.12
N LEU A 116 -2.11 6.16 -3.29
CA LEU A 116 -1.32 6.84 -2.26
C LEU A 116 -1.69 8.31 -2.10
N GLY A 117 -2.24 8.94 -3.14
CA GLY A 117 -2.60 10.35 -3.17
C GLY A 117 -3.61 10.74 -2.10
N VAL A 118 -4.36 9.76 -1.60
CA VAL A 118 -5.28 9.85 -0.46
C VAL A 118 -4.57 10.28 0.83
N ILE A 119 -3.33 9.85 1.05
CA ILE A 119 -2.54 10.22 2.22
C ILE A 119 -2.16 11.70 2.09
N PRO A 120 -2.57 12.60 3.01
CA PRO A 120 -2.24 14.01 2.91
C PRO A 120 -0.72 14.27 3.07
N PRO A 121 -0.16 15.33 2.45
CA PRO A 121 1.22 15.73 2.70
C PRO A 121 1.47 15.99 4.20
N GLY A 122 2.60 15.50 4.70
CA GLY A 122 2.98 15.57 6.12
C GLY A 122 2.34 14.50 7.00
N GLN A 123 1.53 13.58 6.46
CA GLN A 123 0.89 12.51 7.22
C GLN A 123 1.45 11.12 6.89
N THR A 124 1.21 10.21 7.81
CA THR A 124 1.53 8.79 7.68
C THR A 124 0.23 8.01 7.60
N GLY A 125 0.07 7.19 6.56
CA GLY A 125 -1.07 6.31 6.37
C GLY A 125 -0.66 4.84 6.31
N ILE A 126 -1.65 3.98 6.14
CA ILE A 126 -1.47 2.54 5.92
C ILE A 126 -2.13 2.20 4.60
N ILE A 127 -1.49 1.34 3.80
CA ILE A 127 -2.15 0.63 2.70
C ILE A 127 -2.22 -0.84 3.05
N ALA A 128 -3.42 -1.41 2.93
CA ALA A 128 -3.65 -2.85 2.96
C ALA A 128 -4.21 -3.30 1.61
N ILE A 129 -3.68 -4.41 1.08
CA ILE A 129 -4.15 -5.06 -0.14
C ILE A 129 -4.67 -6.43 0.25
N GLY A 130 -5.89 -6.75 -0.16
CA GLY A 130 -6.54 -8.04 0.09
C GLY A 130 -8.01 -7.86 0.40
N GLU A 131 -8.62 -8.83 1.06
CA GLU A 131 -10.06 -8.86 1.28
C GLU A 131 -10.45 -8.43 2.71
N GLU A 132 -11.52 -7.65 2.80
CA GLU A 132 -12.32 -7.51 4.01
C GLU A 132 -13.59 -8.33 3.87
N PHE A 133 -13.98 -9.06 4.91
CA PHE A 133 -15.20 -9.88 4.89
C PHE A 133 -16.43 -9.09 5.36
N GLU A 134 -16.22 -8.23 6.36
CA GLU A 134 -17.25 -7.46 7.04
C GLU A 134 -16.76 -6.01 7.19
N PRO A 135 -17.25 -5.05 6.39
CA PRO A 135 -16.73 -3.68 6.38
C PRO A 135 -16.76 -3.00 7.76
N SER A 136 -17.77 -3.33 8.56
CA SER A 136 -17.95 -2.82 9.93
C SER A 136 -16.77 -3.10 10.87
N VAL A 137 -15.99 -4.16 10.62
CA VAL A 137 -14.80 -4.51 11.42
C VAL A 137 -13.72 -3.42 11.26
N LEU A 138 -13.44 -3.03 10.02
CA LEU A 138 -12.44 -2.01 9.72
C LEU A 138 -12.98 -0.60 9.98
N ASP A 139 -14.27 -0.35 9.72
CA ASP A 139 -14.91 0.92 10.03
C ASP A 139 -14.88 1.18 11.55
N GLY A 140 -15.15 0.16 12.37
CA GLY A 140 -15.08 0.26 13.83
C GLY A 140 -13.66 0.53 14.33
N LEU A 141 -12.66 -0.15 13.78
CA LEU A 141 -11.26 0.07 14.11
C LEU A 141 -10.83 1.51 13.78
N VAL A 142 -11.22 2.00 12.60
CA VAL A 142 -10.89 3.36 12.14
C VAL A 142 -11.59 4.42 13.01
N ALA A 143 -12.87 4.21 13.32
CA ALA A 143 -13.64 5.11 14.18
C ALA A 143 -13.08 5.20 15.61
N GLN A 144 -12.56 4.09 16.16
CA GLN A 144 -11.91 4.08 17.48
C GLN A 144 -10.69 5.01 17.55
N HIS A 145 -10.07 5.28 16.41
CA HIS A 145 -8.84 6.07 16.30
C HIS A 145 -9.05 7.43 15.58
N ASP A 146 -10.31 7.88 15.43
CA ASP A 146 -10.67 9.12 14.73
C ASP A 146 -10.04 9.23 13.32
N GLY A 147 -9.91 8.10 12.63
CA GLY A 147 -9.27 8.00 11.31
C GLY A 147 -10.23 8.07 10.14
N THR A 148 -9.69 7.90 8.95
CA THR A 148 -10.46 7.67 7.72
C THR A 148 -10.01 6.40 7.03
N LEU A 149 -10.94 5.77 6.31
CA LEU A 149 -10.71 4.57 5.51
C LEU A 149 -11.30 4.79 4.11
N GLU A 150 -10.43 4.74 3.11
CA GLU A 150 -10.80 4.75 1.71
C GLU A 150 -10.61 3.36 1.11
N ARG A 151 -11.55 2.94 0.27
CA ARG A 151 -11.58 1.63 -0.39
C ARG A 151 -11.61 1.82 -1.88
N THR A 152 -10.67 1.20 -2.58
CA THR A 152 -10.53 1.31 -4.03
C THR A 152 -10.22 -0.04 -4.63
N ASP A 153 -10.95 -0.40 -5.69
CA ASP A 153 -10.68 -1.61 -6.47
C ASP A 153 -9.84 -1.23 -7.68
N GLU A 154 -8.60 -1.73 -7.74
CA GLU A 154 -7.69 -1.46 -8.85
C GLU A 154 -7.47 -2.74 -9.68
N GLN A 155 -7.52 -2.59 -11.01
CA GLN A 155 -7.13 -3.63 -11.95
C GLN A 155 -5.68 -3.39 -12.33
N LEU A 156 -4.82 -4.38 -12.10
CA LEU A 156 -3.42 -4.28 -12.43
C LEU A 156 -3.12 -5.36 -13.46
N GLU A 157 -2.81 -4.90 -14.67
CA GLU A 157 -2.29 -5.74 -15.75
C GLU A 157 -0.91 -6.26 -15.30
N SER A 158 -0.84 -7.56 -14.99
CA SER A 158 0.38 -8.24 -14.56
C SER A 158 1.28 -8.65 -15.71
#